data_AF-A0AAP2E1L3-F1
#
_entry.id   AF-A0AAP2E1L3-F1
#
_cell.length_a   1.000
_cell.length_b   1.000
_cell.length_c   1.000
_cell.angle_alpha   90.00
_cell.angle_beta   90.00
_cell.angle_gamma   90.00
#
_symmetry.space_group_name_H-M   'P 1'
#
loop_
_entity.id
_entity.type
_entity.pdbx_description
1 polymer ?
#
loop_
_entity_poly.entity_id
_entity_poly.type
_entity_poly.pdbx_seq_one_letter_code
_entity_poly.pdbx_strand_id
1 'polypeptide(L)'
;MAFLEELQFTGSLGDLSFYRMRGTDKIVVRRKGGASKEAIKKSPNFALPRLYMSEFGGCSTMGKEVRFMMHPMRALADYNFSGFINKSLKLIQKQDSTSKLGQRAIELSKHPKLLEGFQLNKYTTFDSMVRSTLSWSIDEEKGSAKVEIPALVRDINFFPNNRHSKFSITISLGVVPDFKFNQATGKFTAPKWYDTMYGCDYTSSEWHSALKGSPATTLELSLDQLPPDGGYSLMLGIGICFGDSLDAGEVKQIKRAGAAKILGIVAGKAQDADLAMDDTMNDNTQDVAPVDICPAPVETTPQRTTTSQGPTQRHLRAVPPLSCDPEPIHPLREETRIPAVRSYMYHYTVTGVTSTKLNAGITYWYTIPSDVGDYPLYSVNMEKVLVMPGTMTSV
;
A
#
# COMPACT_ATOMS: atom_id res chain seq x y z
N MET A 1 33.40 8.62 -32.68
CA MET A 1 32.41 7.64 -32.18
C MET A 1 31.43 8.35 -31.23
N ALA A 2 30.64 9.32 -31.72
CA ALA A 2 29.84 10.20 -30.85
C ALA A 2 28.34 10.27 -31.23
N PHE A 3 27.86 9.44 -32.17
CA PHE A 3 26.48 9.53 -32.66
C PHE A 3 25.48 8.62 -31.93
N LEU A 4 25.94 7.77 -30.99
CA LEU A 4 25.11 6.77 -30.31
C LEU A 4 24.82 7.07 -28.83
N GLU A 5 25.47 8.06 -28.21
CA GLU A 5 25.20 8.39 -26.80
C GLU A 5 23.82 9.05 -26.60
N GLU A 6 23.23 9.63 -27.65
CA GLU A 6 21.92 10.30 -27.61
C GLU A 6 20.76 9.48 -28.21
N LEU A 7 21.00 8.25 -28.70
CA LEU A 7 19.97 7.46 -29.36
C LEU A 7 18.96 6.90 -28.34
N GLN A 8 17.96 7.70 -28.02
CA GLN A 8 16.89 7.36 -27.08
C GLN A 8 15.69 6.76 -27.84
N PHE A 9 15.73 5.46 -28.12
CA PHE A 9 14.61 4.76 -28.78
C PHE A 9 13.67 4.09 -27.78
N THR A 10 12.37 4.36 -27.91
CA THR A 10 11.30 3.60 -27.24
C THR A 10 10.35 3.04 -28.28
N GLY A 11 10.04 1.75 -28.20
CA GLY A 11 9.23 1.06 -29.20
C GLY A 11 9.60 -0.41 -29.33
N SER A 12 9.06 -1.06 -30.34
CA SER A 12 9.45 -2.43 -30.69
C SER A 12 10.37 -2.43 -31.90
N LEU A 13 11.45 -3.19 -31.84
CA LEU A 13 12.33 -3.48 -32.97
C LEU A 13 12.44 -4.99 -33.09
N GLY A 14 11.69 -5.58 -34.03
CA GLY A 14 11.56 -7.03 -34.18
C GLY A 14 11.10 -7.72 -32.88
N ASP A 15 11.96 -8.62 -32.40
CA ASP A 15 11.79 -9.38 -31.15
C ASP A 15 12.11 -8.58 -29.90
N LEU A 16 12.66 -7.37 -30.00
CA LEU A 16 13.01 -6.54 -28.86
C LEU A 16 11.94 -5.47 -28.61
N SER A 17 11.74 -5.15 -27.34
CA SER A 17 10.87 -4.07 -26.89
C SER A 17 11.67 -3.19 -25.94
N PHE A 18 11.74 -1.91 -26.29
CA PHE A 18 12.46 -0.85 -25.60
C PHE A 18 11.43 0.05 -24.93
N TYR A 19 11.51 0.18 -23.61
CA TYR A 19 10.59 1.03 -22.85
C TYR A 19 11.31 1.70 -21.69
N ARG A 20 10.77 2.84 -21.25
CA ARG A 20 11.24 3.50 -20.03
C ARG A 20 10.40 3.04 -18.86
N MET A 21 11.08 2.60 -17.80
CA MET A 21 10.44 2.35 -16.53
C MET A 21 10.50 3.62 -15.69
N ARG A 22 9.37 3.99 -15.10
CA ARG A 22 9.32 5.16 -14.22
C ARG A 22 10.23 4.95 -13.00
N GLY A 23 11.13 5.89 -12.76
CA GLY A 23 12.12 5.81 -11.67
C GLY A 23 13.49 5.28 -12.10
N THR A 24 13.71 5.05 -13.39
CA THR A 24 15.02 4.75 -13.96
C THR A 24 15.24 5.56 -15.24
N ASP A 25 16.40 6.20 -15.37
CA ASP A 25 16.76 6.95 -16.59
C ASP A 25 17.26 6.06 -17.73
N LYS A 26 17.32 4.74 -17.48
CA LYS A 26 17.80 3.74 -18.43
C LYS A 26 16.64 3.20 -19.27
N ILE A 27 16.90 2.94 -20.55
CA ILE A 27 15.98 2.22 -21.43
C ILE A 27 16.06 0.74 -21.08
N VAL A 28 14.92 0.14 -20.71
CA VAL A 28 14.82 -1.29 -20.46
C VAL A 28 14.54 -1.98 -21.77
N VAL A 29 15.39 -2.95 -22.12
CA VAL A 29 15.25 -3.78 -23.31
C VAL A 29 14.81 -5.17 -22.87
N ARG A 30 13.71 -5.66 -23.43
CA ARG A 30 13.26 -7.04 -23.24
C ARG A 30 13.07 -7.74 -24.58
N ARG A 31 13.37 -9.04 -24.62
CA ARG A 31 12.98 -9.90 -25.74
C ARG A 31 11.53 -10.34 -25.56
N LYS A 32 10.75 -10.28 -26.64
CA LYS A 32 9.42 -10.88 -26.73
C LYS A 32 9.59 -12.40 -26.63
N GLY A 33 8.85 -13.02 -25.73
CA GLY A 33 8.95 -14.44 -25.46
C GLY A 33 8.09 -14.81 -24.25
N GLY A 34 8.11 -16.10 -23.92
CA GLY A 34 7.33 -16.68 -22.83
C GLY A 34 6.53 -17.89 -23.29
N ALA A 35 6.04 -18.67 -22.33
CA ALA A 35 5.17 -19.79 -22.63
C ALA A 35 3.80 -19.32 -23.11
N SER A 36 3.18 -20.06 -24.03
CA SER A 36 1.81 -19.77 -24.47
C SER A 36 0.83 -19.93 -23.30
N LYS A 37 -0.28 -19.19 -23.33
CA LYS A 37 -1.35 -19.28 -22.31
C LYS A 37 -1.84 -20.73 -22.16
N GLU A 38 -1.93 -21.47 -23.25
CA GLU A 38 -2.33 -22.88 -23.25
C GLU A 38 -1.30 -23.77 -22.59
N ALA A 39 0.00 -23.55 -22.87
CA ALA A 39 1.08 -24.27 -22.22
C ALA A 39 1.06 -24.04 -20.70
N ILE A 40 0.90 -22.79 -20.24
CA ILE A 40 0.83 -22.47 -18.81
C ILE A 40 -0.36 -23.19 -18.14
N LYS A 41 -1.51 -23.25 -18.82
CA LYS A 41 -2.73 -23.86 -18.27
C LYS A 41 -2.69 -25.39 -18.24
N LYS A 42 -2.21 -26.02 -19.31
CA LYS A 42 -2.39 -27.47 -19.53
C LYS A 42 -1.11 -28.29 -19.34
N SER A 43 0.06 -27.73 -19.63
CA SER A 43 1.30 -28.51 -19.62
C SER A 43 1.66 -28.96 -18.18
N PRO A 44 2.16 -30.20 -17.99
CA PRO A 44 2.60 -30.70 -16.70
C PRO A 44 3.76 -29.89 -16.12
N ASN A 45 4.63 -29.33 -16.97
CA ASN A 45 5.78 -28.51 -16.54
C ASN A 45 5.37 -27.25 -15.75
N PHE A 46 4.13 -26.78 -15.94
CA PHE A 46 3.58 -25.62 -15.23
C PHE A 46 2.68 -25.99 -14.04
N ALA A 47 2.61 -27.26 -13.63
CA ALA A 47 1.77 -27.68 -12.51
C ALA A 47 2.11 -26.93 -11.22
N LEU A 48 3.39 -26.90 -10.83
CA LEU A 48 3.85 -26.19 -9.63
C LEU A 48 3.74 -24.65 -9.78
N PRO A 49 4.18 -24.02 -10.89
CA PRO A 49 3.95 -22.60 -11.14
C PRO A 49 2.47 -22.19 -11.03
N ARG A 50 1.51 -22.99 -11.52
CA ARG A 50 0.08 -22.69 -11.40
C ARG A 50 -0.37 -22.56 -9.93
N LEU A 51 0.16 -23.39 -9.03
CA LEU A 51 -0.14 -23.30 -7.60
C LEU A 51 0.39 -21.97 -7.01
N TYR A 52 1.63 -21.60 -7.34
CA TYR A 52 2.18 -20.31 -6.91
C TYR A 52 1.44 -19.11 -7.51
N MET A 53 0.99 -19.22 -8.76
CA MET A 53 0.18 -18.18 -9.41
C MET A 53 -1.16 -17.99 -8.72
N SER A 54 -1.83 -19.07 -8.30
CA SER A 54 -3.07 -19.02 -7.52
C SER A 54 -2.86 -18.22 -6.23
N GLU A 55 -1.84 -18.59 -5.46
CA GLU A 55 -1.49 -17.93 -4.21
C GLU A 55 -1.12 -16.44 -4.40
N PHE A 56 -0.35 -16.14 -5.45
CA PHE A 56 0.00 -14.77 -5.81
C PHE A 56 -1.23 -13.93 -6.21
N GLY A 57 -2.18 -14.55 -6.90
CA GLY A 57 -3.48 -13.96 -7.21
C GLY A 57 -4.22 -13.56 -5.94
N GLY A 58 -4.26 -14.46 -4.93
CA GLY A 58 -4.84 -14.15 -3.62
C GLY A 58 -4.16 -12.97 -2.91
N CYS A 59 -2.82 -12.98 -2.85
CA CYS A 59 -2.06 -11.86 -2.28
C CYS A 59 -2.34 -10.54 -3.01
N SER A 60 -2.50 -10.58 -4.34
CA SER A 60 -2.78 -9.38 -5.14
C SER A 60 -4.19 -8.83 -4.89
N THR A 61 -5.18 -9.71 -4.71
CA THR A 61 -6.55 -9.32 -4.36
C THR A 61 -6.62 -8.74 -2.95
N MET A 62 -6.03 -9.40 -1.95
CA MET A 62 -5.97 -8.84 -0.60
C MET A 62 -5.16 -7.54 -0.56
N GLY A 63 -4.06 -7.45 -1.31
CA GLY A 63 -3.26 -6.23 -1.42
C GLY A 63 -4.04 -5.07 -2.04
N LYS A 64 -5.05 -5.34 -2.89
CA LYS A 64 -5.99 -4.31 -3.37
C LYS A 64 -6.81 -3.75 -2.21
N GLU A 65 -7.34 -4.60 -1.35
CA GLU A 65 -8.14 -4.19 -0.19
C GLU A 65 -7.30 -3.41 0.83
N VAL A 66 -6.08 -3.86 1.13
CA VAL A 66 -5.12 -3.10 1.96
C VAL A 66 -4.87 -1.70 1.39
N ARG A 67 -4.66 -1.58 0.07
CA ARG A 67 -4.49 -0.26 -0.57
C ARG A 67 -5.76 0.58 -0.58
N PHE A 68 -6.92 -0.06 -0.66
CA PHE A 68 -8.21 0.62 -0.59
C PHE A 68 -8.43 1.23 0.79
N MET A 69 -8.06 0.51 1.85
CA MET A 69 -8.10 1.04 3.23
C MET A 69 -7.13 2.22 3.47
N MET A 70 -6.09 2.36 2.66
CA MET A 70 -5.16 3.50 2.70
C MET A 70 -5.46 4.56 1.63
N HIS A 71 -6.66 4.54 1.05
CA HIS A 71 -7.01 5.48 -0.02
C HIS A 71 -6.79 6.97 0.34
N PRO A 72 -7.09 7.45 1.55
CA PRO A 72 -6.82 8.84 1.97
C PRO A 72 -5.34 9.23 1.83
N MET A 73 -4.43 8.27 2.00
CA MET A 73 -2.98 8.45 1.92
C MET A 73 -2.39 8.16 0.55
N ARG A 74 -3.22 7.80 -0.44
CA ARG A 74 -2.76 7.45 -1.78
C ARG A 74 -1.96 8.57 -2.45
N ALA A 75 -2.29 9.82 -2.17
CA ALA A 75 -1.58 10.97 -2.70
C ALA A 75 -0.14 11.08 -2.17
N LEU A 76 0.16 10.47 -1.01
CA LEU A 76 1.46 10.49 -0.35
C LEU A 76 2.35 9.34 -0.80
N ALA A 77 1.76 8.21 -1.21
CA ALA A 77 2.47 6.98 -1.52
C ALA A 77 3.37 7.08 -2.77
N ASP A 78 4.44 6.28 -2.78
CA ASP A 78 5.29 6.11 -3.96
C ASP A 78 4.52 5.44 -5.11
N TYR A 79 5.06 5.52 -6.33
CA TYR A 79 4.39 4.93 -7.50
C TYR A 79 4.26 3.39 -7.43
N ASN A 80 5.20 2.70 -6.79
CA ASN A 80 5.32 1.23 -6.85
C ASN A 80 5.39 0.55 -5.47
N PHE A 81 4.51 0.95 -4.54
CA PHE A 81 4.45 0.32 -3.22
C PHE A 81 3.64 -0.99 -3.19
N SER A 82 2.79 -1.23 -4.20
CA SER A 82 1.97 -2.44 -4.32
C SER A 82 2.78 -3.75 -4.28
N GLY A 83 3.95 -3.78 -4.92
CA GLY A 83 4.81 -4.95 -4.92
C GLY A 83 5.35 -5.28 -3.52
N PHE A 84 5.64 -4.26 -2.71
CA PHE A 84 6.10 -4.44 -1.33
C PHE A 84 4.96 -4.92 -0.42
N ILE A 85 3.73 -4.40 -0.59
CA ILE A 85 2.56 -4.93 0.12
C ILE A 85 2.37 -6.41 -0.21
N ASN A 86 2.39 -6.77 -1.49
CA ASN A 86 2.25 -8.16 -1.92
C ASN A 86 3.37 -9.05 -1.35
N LYS A 87 4.59 -8.52 -1.18
CA LYS A 87 5.69 -9.23 -0.53
C LYS A 87 5.37 -9.52 0.94
N SER A 88 4.87 -8.53 1.69
CA SER A 88 4.47 -8.72 3.10
C SER A 88 3.30 -9.70 3.23
N LEU A 89 2.27 -9.57 2.39
CA LEU A 89 1.15 -10.53 2.34
C LEU A 89 1.60 -11.95 2.00
N LYS A 90 2.61 -12.09 1.14
CA LYS A 90 3.18 -13.41 0.84
C LYS A 90 3.88 -14.02 2.06
N LEU A 91 4.48 -13.20 2.94
CA LEU A 91 5.06 -13.68 4.20
C LEU A 91 3.97 -14.14 5.17
N ILE A 92 2.85 -13.42 5.24
CA ILE A 92 1.66 -13.82 6.02
C ILE A 92 1.10 -15.14 5.50
N GLN A 93 0.88 -15.26 4.20
CA GLN A 93 0.37 -16.49 3.59
C GLN A 93 1.29 -17.72 3.83
N LYS A 94 2.60 -17.50 3.98
CA LYS A 94 3.55 -18.58 4.28
C LYS A 94 3.43 -19.11 5.71
N GLN A 95 2.78 -18.37 6.62
CA GLN A 95 2.55 -18.83 7.99
C GLN A 95 1.44 -19.90 8.06
N ASP A 96 0.58 -20.00 7.05
CA ASP A 96 -0.38 -21.10 6.96
C ASP A 96 0.35 -22.41 6.62
N SER A 97 0.54 -23.24 7.66
CA SER A 97 1.09 -24.58 7.57
C SER A 97 0.04 -25.68 7.37
N THR A 98 -1.25 -25.34 7.46
CA THR A 98 -2.35 -26.32 7.46
C THR A 98 -2.86 -26.59 6.05
N SER A 99 -2.97 -25.53 5.24
CA SER A 99 -3.49 -25.63 3.88
C SER A 99 -2.47 -26.15 2.88
N LYS A 100 -2.96 -26.82 1.83
CA LYS A 100 -2.12 -27.29 0.72
C LYS A 100 -1.55 -26.12 -0.09
N LEU A 101 -0.40 -26.36 -0.73
CA LEU A 101 0.21 -25.40 -1.65
C LEU A 101 -0.78 -25.03 -2.77
N GLY A 102 -0.93 -23.73 -3.04
CA GLY A 102 -1.91 -23.21 -3.99
C GLY A 102 -3.20 -22.70 -3.34
N GLN A 103 -3.45 -23.08 -2.08
CA GLN A 103 -4.71 -22.85 -1.36
C GLN A 103 -4.50 -22.24 0.03
N ARG A 104 -3.27 -21.86 0.39
CA ARG A 104 -2.95 -21.26 1.69
C ARG A 104 -3.67 -19.94 1.92
N ALA A 105 -4.37 -19.87 3.05
CA ALA A 105 -5.10 -18.70 3.48
C ALA A 105 -4.15 -17.54 3.79
N ILE A 106 -4.68 -16.33 3.73
CA ILE A 106 -3.97 -15.10 4.05
C ILE A 106 -4.70 -14.49 5.23
N GLU A 107 -4.22 -14.83 6.43
CA GLU A 107 -4.83 -14.46 7.70
C GLU A 107 -3.99 -13.36 8.36
N LEU A 108 -4.35 -12.10 8.09
CA LEU A 108 -3.71 -10.94 8.70
C LEU A 108 -4.10 -10.83 10.18
N SER A 109 -5.31 -11.25 10.54
CA SER A 109 -5.79 -11.27 11.94
C SER A 109 -4.86 -12.05 12.88
N LYS A 110 -4.29 -13.17 12.41
CA LYS A 110 -3.36 -13.99 13.19
C LYS A 110 -1.93 -13.46 13.22
N HIS A 111 -1.56 -12.66 12.23
CA HIS A 111 -0.19 -12.16 12.05
C HIS A 111 -0.12 -10.65 11.77
N PRO A 112 -0.74 -9.80 12.62
CA PRO A 112 -0.84 -8.35 12.36
C PRO A 112 0.54 -7.67 12.29
N LYS A 113 1.48 -8.14 13.12
CA LYS A 113 2.85 -7.62 13.23
C LYS A 113 3.66 -7.67 11.92
N LEU A 114 3.27 -8.51 10.94
CA LEU A 114 4.00 -8.65 9.68
C LEU A 114 3.76 -7.51 8.69
N LEU A 115 2.68 -6.75 8.87
CA LEU A 115 2.35 -5.59 8.04
C LEU A 115 2.36 -4.27 8.84
N GLU A 116 2.41 -4.37 10.16
CA GLU A 116 2.70 -3.25 11.06
C GLU A 116 4.03 -2.56 10.70
N GLY A 117 4.03 -1.23 10.76
CA GLY A 117 5.21 -0.42 10.47
C GLY A 117 5.55 -0.26 8.98
N PHE A 118 4.73 -0.80 8.07
CA PHE A 118 5.01 -0.75 6.63
C PHE A 118 5.04 0.68 6.10
N GLN A 119 6.14 1.05 5.43
CA GLN A 119 6.34 2.37 4.83
C GLN A 119 5.80 2.41 3.39
N LEU A 120 4.98 3.41 3.07
CA LEU A 120 4.43 3.60 1.71
C LEU A 120 5.45 4.26 0.76
N ASN A 121 6.52 4.82 1.33
CA ASN A 121 7.56 5.54 0.62
C ASN A 121 8.92 4.89 0.87
N LYS A 122 9.72 4.76 -0.19
CA LYS A 122 11.04 4.09 -0.15
C LYS A 122 12.16 5.04 0.27
N TYR A 123 12.16 6.26 -0.24
CA TYR A 123 13.29 7.20 -0.06
C TYR A 123 13.02 8.22 1.05
N THR A 124 11.85 8.84 1.03
CA THR A 124 11.39 9.77 2.08
C THR A 124 10.37 9.06 2.95
N THR A 125 10.83 8.32 3.96
CA THR A 125 9.95 7.57 4.87
C THR A 125 9.30 8.51 5.88
N PHE A 126 8.16 8.10 6.44
CA PHE A 126 7.51 8.87 7.51
C PHE A 126 8.46 9.06 8.70
N ASP A 127 9.13 7.98 9.11
CA ASP A 127 10.07 7.98 10.25
C ASP A 127 11.31 8.87 10.00
N SER A 128 11.67 9.14 8.73
CA SER A 128 12.76 10.08 8.42
C SER A 128 12.37 11.53 8.67
N MET A 129 11.09 11.86 8.49
CA MET A 129 10.54 13.21 8.65
C MET A 129 10.04 13.47 10.08
N VAL A 130 9.37 12.50 10.70
CA VAL A 130 8.88 12.59 12.07
C VAL A 130 9.65 11.58 12.91
N ARG A 131 10.64 12.07 13.67
CA ARG A 131 11.52 11.27 14.54
C ARG A 131 11.02 11.21 15.98
N SER A 132 9.72 11.45 16.18
CA SER A 132 9.05 11.32 17.47
C SER A 132 8.46 9.93 17.63
N THR A 133 8.51 9.40 18.84
CA THR A 133 7.70 8.23 19.20
C THR A 133 6.23 8.65 19.26
N LEU A 134 5.37 7.94 18.53
CA LEU A 134 3.93 8.17 18.51
C LEU A 134 3.25 7.15 19.42
N SER A 135 2.44 7.61 20.37
CA SER A 135 1.54 6.73 21.12
C SER A 135 0.25 6.54 20.35
N TRP A 136 -0.21 5.28 20.25
CA TRP A 136 -1.46 4.95 19.58
C TRP A 136 -2.15 3.79 20.25
N SER A 137 -3.46 3.74 20.11
CA SER A 137 -4.30 2.66 20.62
C SER A 137 -5.48 2.44 19.68
N ILE A 138 -5.87 1.18 19.50
CA ILE A 138 -7.08 0.78 18.78
C ILE A 138 -7.99 0.07 19.79
N ASP A 139 -9.22 0.53 19.90
CA ASP A 139 -10.29 -0.12 20.65
C ASP A 139 -11.03 -1.06 19.68
N GLU A 140 -10.83 -2.36 19.85
CA GLU A 140 -11.41 -3.41 19.00
C GLU A 140 -12.94 -3.51 19.15
N GLU A 141 -13.49 -3.18 20.33
CA GLU A 141 -14.92 -3.35 20.63
C GLU A 141 -15.75 -2.20 20.05
N LYS A 142 -15.19 -0.99 20.06
CA LYS A 142 -15.83 0.20 19.49
C LYS A 142 -15.40 0.52 18.07
N GLY A 143 -14.31 -0.09 17.60
CA GLY A 143 -13.74 0.24 16.29
C GLY A 143 -13.20 1.65 16.22
N SER A 144 -12.69 2.16 17.35
CA SER A 144 -12.09 3.49 17.43
C SER A 144 -10.58 3.40 17.54
N ALA A 145 -9.89 4.43 17.07
CA ALA A 145 -8.46 4.55 17.30
C ALA A 145 -8.07 5.98 17.66
N LYS A 146 -7.01 6.07 18.44
CA LYS A 146 -6.43 7.30 18.94
C LYS A 146 -4.96 7.32 18.61
N VAL A 147 -4.48 8.44 18.08
CA VAL A 147 -3.06 8.70 17.83
C VAL A 147 -2.69 10.01 18.51
N GLU A 148 -1.72 9.92 19.42
CA GLU A 148 -1.17 11.05 20.13
C GLU A 148 0.16 11.42 19.49
N ILE A 149 0.21 12.64 18.96
CA ILE A 149 1.35 13.18 18.25
C ILE A 149 1.99 14.23 19.17
N PRO A 150 3.22 14.01 19.64
CA PRO A 150 3.94 15.02 20.42
C PRO A 150 4.14 16.30 19.62
N ALA A 151 4.45 17.40 20.31
CA ALA A 151 4.79 18.65 19.65
C ALA A 151 5.93 18.44 18.64
N LEU A 152 5.69 18.83 17.39
CA LEU A 152 6.66 18.73 16.31
C LEU A 152 7.43 20.03 16.24
N VAL A 153 8.73 19.95 16.49
CA VAL A 153 9.67 21.07 16.44
C VAL A 153 10.68 20.81 15.34
N ARG A 154 10.77 21.77 14.42
CA ARG A 154 11.67 21.69 13.27
C ARG A 154 13.12 21.49 13.73
N ASP A 155 13.85 20.67 12.99
CA ASP A 155 15.28 20.36 13.19
C ASP A 155 15.61 19.61 14.50
N ILE A 156 14.61 19.30 15.33
CA ILE A 156 14.75 18.46 16.53
C ILE A 156 14.13 17.08 16.28
N ASN A 157 12.81 17.02 16.15
CA ASN A 157 12.06 15.78 15.93
C ASN A 157 11.25 15.83 14.62
N PHE A 158 11.25 16.97 13.93
CA PHE A 158 10.55 17.16 12.67
C PHE A 158 11.49 17.72 11.59
N PHE A 159 11.63 16.98 10.50
CA PHE A 159 12.50 17.28 9.38
C PHE A 159 11.67 17.36 8.09
N PRO A 160 10.93 18.45 7.87
CA PRO A 160 10.08 18.60 6.69
C PRO A 160 10.90 18.69 5.41
N ASN A 161 10.24 18.37 4.29
CA ASN A 161 10.78 18.73 2.98
C ASN A 161 10.69 20.25 2.83
N ASN A 162 11.84 20.95 2.85
CA ASN A 162 11.95 22.42 2.78
C ASN A 162 11.38 23.07 1.49
N ARG A 163 10.73 22.29 0.62
CA ARG A 163 10.06 22.77 -0.59
C ARG A 163 8.68 23.36 -0.34
N HIS A 164 8.03 23.02 0.77
CA HIS A 164 6.65 23.40 1.03
C HIS A 164 6.48 24.09 2.38
N SER A 165 5.58 25.06 2.41
CA SER A 165 5.40 25.98 3.54
C SER A 165 4.49 25.44 4.65
N LYS A 166 3.58 24.52 4.30
CA LYS A 166 2.56 23.97 5.21
C LYS A 166 2.60 22.45 5.24
N PHE A 167 2.18 21.88 6.37
CA PHE A 167 1.94 20.45 6.51
C PHE A 167 0.68 20.17 7.33
N SER A 168 0.08 19.00 7.11
CA SER A 168 -1.03 18.46 7.88
C SER A 168 -0.79 16.96 8.09
N ILE A 169 -1.25 16.43 9.22
CA ILE A 169 -1.12 15.01 9.55
C ILE A 169 -2.49 14.37 9.40
N THR A 170 -2.56 13.32 8.61
CA THR A 170 -3.77 12.53 8.38
C THR A 170 -3.60 11.17 9.02
N ILE A 171 -4.62 10.69 9.72
CA ILE A 171 -4.71 9.30 10.16
C ILE A 171 -5.92 8.64 9.48
N SER A 172 -5.82 7.34 9.24
CA SER A 172 -6.90 6.56 8.61
C SER A 172 -7.07 5.23 9.31
N LEU A 173 -8.31 4.81 9.52
CA LEU A 173 -8.65 3.50 10.07
C LEU A 173 -9.52 2.75 9.08
N GLY A 174 -9.21 1.47 8.88
CA GLY A 174 -9.96 0.63 7.95
C GLY A 174 -9.95 -0.83 8.36
N VAL A 175 -10.98 -1.55 7.88
CA VAL A 175 -11.15 -2.98 8.09
C VAL A 175 -10.50 -3.76 6.95
N VAL A 176 -9.57 -4.65 7.26
CA VAL A 176 -8.96 -5.58 6.30
C VAL A 176 -9.44 -6.99 6.61
N PRO A 177 -10.23 -7.63 5.73
CA PRO A 177 -10.69 -9.00 5.97
C PRO A 177 -9.60 -10.03 5.65
N ASP A 178 -9.68 -11.19 6.28
CA ASP A 178 -8.84 -12.35 5.94
C ASP A 178 -9.33 -13.04 4.67
N PHE A 179 -8.39 -13.51 3.85
CA PHE A 179 -8.70 -14.17 2.58
C PHE A 179 -8.51 -15.67 2.68
N LYS A 180 -9.55 -16.44 2.34
CA LYS A 180 -9.51 -17.90 2.31
C LYS A 180 -9.72 -18.41 0.88
N PHE A 181 -9.15 -19.57 0.58
CA PHE A 181 -9.33 -20.21 -0.73
C PHE A 181 -10.71 -20.84 -0.81
N ASN A 182 -11.50 -20.41 -1.79
CA ASN A 182 -12.81 -21.00 -2.06
C ASN A 182 -12.67 -22.09 -3.13
N GLN A 183 -12.92 -23.34 -2.74
CA GLN A 183 -12.79 -24.50 -3.63
C GLN A 183 -13.81 -24.48 -4.78
N ALA A 184 -15.00 -23.93 -4.56
CA ALA A 184 -16.06 -23.89 -5.57
C ALA A 184 -15.73 -22.92 -6.72
N THR A 185 -15.12 -21.77 -6.39
CA THR A 185 -14.76 -20.74 -7.37
C THR A 185 -13.31 -20.86 -7.85
N GLY A 186 -12.47 -21.63 -7.15
CA GLY A 186 -11.05 -21.75 -7.40
C GLY A 186 -10.27 -20.45 -7.16
N LYS A 187 -10.82 -19.53 -6.35
CA LYS A 187 -10.25 -18.21 -6.10
C LYS A 187 -10.19 -17.90 -4.61
N PHE A 188 -9.27 -17.01 -4.25
CA PHE A 188 -9.26 -16.39 -2.93
C PHE A 188 -10.34 -15.32 -2.87
N THR A 189 -11.20 -15.42 -1.87
CA THR A 189 -12.31 -14.50 -1.65
C THR A 189 -12.28 -13.98 -0.23
N ALA A 190 -12.69 -12.73 -0.06
CA ALA A 190 -13.03 -12.19 1.25
C ALA A 190 -14.24 -12.95 1.84
N PRO A 191 -14.51 -12.83 3.15
CA PRO A 191 -15.69 -13.37 3.78
C PRO A 191 -16.98 -12.79 3.16
N LYS A 192 -18.10 -13.52 3.27
CA LYS A 192 -19.37 -13.12 2.64
C LYS A 192 -19.93 -11.80 3.17
N TRP A 193 -19.65 -11.48 4.43
CA TRP A 193 -20.09 -10.24 5.05
C TRP A 193 -19.32 -9.02 4.52
N TYR A 194 -18.15 -9.20 3.91
CA TYR A 194 -17.34 -8.08 3.44
C TYR A 194 -17.92 -7.50 2.15
N ASP A 195 -18.39 -6.27 2.25
CA ASP A 195 -18.84 -5.44 1.14
C ASP A 195 -18.15 -4.07 1.22
N THR A 196 -18.30 -3.27 0.16
CA THR A 196 -17.86 -1.87 0.02
C THR A 196 -18.31 -0.93 1.14
N MET A 197 -19.24 -1.37 1.99
CA MET A 197 -19.69 -0.64 3.18
C MET A 197 -18.64 -0.55 4.29
N TYR A 198 -17.71 -1.51 4.37
CA TYR A 198 -16.55 -1.44 5.27
C TYR A 198 -15.45 -0.61 4.61
N GLY A 199 -15.70 0.70 4.50
CA GLY A 199 -14.75 1.68 4.00
C GLY A 199 -13.65 2.02 5.01
N CYS A 200 -12.70 2.86 4.59
CA CYS A 200 -11.81 3.54 5.53
C CYS A 200 -12.40 4.88 5.94
N ASP A 201 -12.32 5.18 7.23
CA ASP A 201 -12.53 6.53 7.74
C ASP A 201 -11.18 7.22 7.95
N TYR A 202 -11.16 8.55 7.89
CA TYR A 202 -9.96 9.33 8.07
C TYR A 202 -10.25 10.69 8.69
N THR A 203 -9.31 11.14 9.50
CA THR A 203 -9.31 12.50 10.03
C THR A 203 -7.94 13.14 9.80
N SER A 204 -7.93 14.47 9.67
CA SER A 204 -6.70 15.24 9.46
C SER A 204 -6.60 16.37 10.47
N SER A 205 -5.38 16.67 10.88
CA SER A 205 -5.08 17.87 11.65
C SER A 205 -5.30 19.12 10.82
N GLU A 206 -5.39 20.26 11.49
CA GLU A 206 -5.26 21.55 10.85
C GLU A 206 -3.90 21.68 10.12
N TRP A 207 -3.84 22.65 9.20
CA TRP A 207 -2.62 22.95 8.48
C TRP A 207 -1.67 23.80 9.33
N HIS A 208 -0.52 23.23 9.66
CA HIS A 208 0.54 23.90 10.40
C HIS A 208 1.63 24.43 9.48
N SER A 209 2.41 25.40 9.96
CA SER A 209 3.58 25.89 9.24
C SER A 209 4.75 24.93 9.39
N ALA A 210 5.34 24.49 8.28
CA ALA A 210 6.52 23.61 8.29
C ALA A 210 7.72 24.26 9.01
N LEU A 211 7.79 25.59 9.04
CA LEU A 211 8.84 26.33 9.73
C LEU A 211 8.66 26.35 11.26
N LYS A 212 7.42 26.53 11.72
CA LYS A 212 7.11 26.65 13.16
C LYS A 212 6.86 25.29 13.82
N GLY A 213 6.48 24.28 13.05
CA GLY A 213 6.07 22.98 13.58
C GLY A 213 4.61 22.99 14.06
N SER A 214 4.26 22.03 14.91
CA SER A 214 2.90 21.87 15.47
C SER A 214 2.95 21.66 16.99
N PRO A 215 1.93 22.11 17.73
CA PRO A 215 1.76 21.70 19.13
C PRO A 215 1.44 20.20 19.23
N ALA A 216 1.48 19.67 20.45
CA ALA A 216 1.02 18.31 20.71
C ALA A 216 -0.46 18.20 20.31
N THR A 217 -0.79 17.18 19.52
CA THR A 217 -2.12 17.02 18.91
C THR A 217 -2.56 15.58 19.05
N THR A 218 -3.81 15.38 19.41
CA THR A 218 -4.44 14.07 19.48
C THR A 218 -5.45 13.98 18.36
N LEU A 219 -5.36 12.92 17.56
CA LEU A 219 -6.31 12.61 16.51
C LEU A 219 -7.06 11.33 16.89
N GLU A 220 -8.39 11.40 16.82
CA GLU A 220 -9.30 10.31 17.14
C GLU A 220 -10.21 10.04 15.95
N LEU A 221 -10.53 8.77 15.74
CA LEU A 221 -11.43 8.32 14.69
C LEU A 221 -12.19 7.07 15.13
N SER A 222 -13.37 6.86 14.57
CA SER A 222 -14.26 5.76 14.92
C SER A 222 -14.98 5.27 13.67
N LEU A 223 -15.01 3.96 13.47
CA LEU A 223 -15.76 3.36 12.37
C LEU A 223 -17.26 3.34 12.72
N ASP A 224 -18.11 3.61 11.72
CA ASP A 224 -19.56 3.59 11.89
C ASP A 224 -20.09 2.18 12.19
N GLN A 225 -19.45 1.17 11.61
CA GLN A 225 -19.86 -0.23 11.74
C GLN A 225 -18.65 -1.17 11.83
N LEU A 226 -18.76 -2.13 12.75
CA LEU A 226 -17.81 -3.21 12.89
C LEU A 226 -18.33 -4.49 12.23
N PRO A 227 -17.44 -5.31 11.65
CA PRO A 227 -17.81 -6.62 11.13
C PRO A 227 -18.37 -7.56 12.21
N PRO A 228 -19.31 -8.43 11.84
CA PRO A 228 -19.93 -9.37 12.78
C PRO A 228 -19.03 -10.56 13.17
N ASP A 229 -18.05 -10.90 12.32
CA ASP A 229 -17.18 -12.08 12.48
C ASP A 229 -15.75 -11.63 12.77
N GLY A 230 -14.97 -12.39 13.55
CA GLY A 230 -13.60 -12.04 13.95
C GLY A 230 -12.51 -12.23 12.88
N GLY A 231 -12.88 -12.63 11.66
CA GLY A 231 -11.95 -12.86 10.54
C GLY A 231 -11.43 -11.59 9.85
N TYR A 232 -11.09 -10.55 10.60
CA TYR A 232 -10.60 -9.27 10.07
C TYR A 232 -9.52 -8.65 10.96
N SER A 233 -8.91 -7.58 10.45
CA SER A 233 -7.97 -6.75 11.19
C SER A 233 -8.33 -5.28 11.01
N LEU A 234 -8.23 -4.52 12.10
CA LEU A 234 -8.27 -3.06 12.08
C LEU A 234 -6.87 -2.53 11.76
N MET A 235 -6.77 -1.77 10.68
CA MET A 235 -5.51 -1.21 10.21
C MET A 235 -5.51 0.30 10.37
N LEU A 236 -4.56 0.82 11.15
CA LEU A 236 -4.35 2.23 11.40
C LEU A 236 -3.15 2.73 10.58
N GLY A 237 -3.40 3.71 9.72
CA GLY A 237 -2.39 4.42 8.94
C GLY A 237 -2.15 5.81 9.48
N ILE A 238 -0.92 6.32 9.32
CA ILE A 238 -0.56 7.73 9.51
C ILE A 238 0.16 8.27 8.28
N GLY A 239 -0.08 9.53 7.95
CA GLY A 239 0.57 10.20 6.84
C GLY A 239 0.78 11.68 7.13
N ILE A 240 1.86 12.22 6.59
CA ILE A 240 2.13 13.65 6.58
C ILE A 240 1.99 14.19 5.17
N CYS A 241 1.08 15.14 5.02
CA CYS A 241 0.76 15.84 3.78
C CYS A 241 1.48 17.19 3.77
N PHE A 242 2.08 17.58 2.64
CA PHE A 242 2.58 18.94 2.44
C PHE A 242 1.69 19.72 1.48
N GLY A 243 1.68 21.03 1.66
CA GLY A 243 0.94 21.94 0.82
C GLY A 243 1.54 23.34 0.84
N ASP A 244 1.10 24.15 -0.11
CA ASP A 244 1.47 25.56 -0.19
C ASP A 244 0.24 26.44 -0.04
N SER A 245 0.45 27.58 0.62
CA SER A 245 -0.59 28.60 0.80
C SER A 245 -0.91 29.28 -0.53
N LEU A 246 -2.19 29.33 -0.87
CA LEU A 246 -2.73 30.13 -1.96
C LEU A 246 -3.09 31.54 -1.44
N ASP A 247 -3.36 32.46 -2.37
CA ASP A 247 -3.59 33.89 -2.08
C ASP A 247 -4.78 34.15 -1.12
N ALA A 248 -5.72 33.21 -0.98
CA ALA A 248 -6.90 33.33 -0.12
C ALA A 248 -6.77 32.61 1.25
N GLY A 249 -5.57 32.19 1.65
CA GLY A 249 -5.37 31.45 2.91
C GLY A 249 -5.74 29.96 2.85
N GLU A 250 -6.33 29.52 1.74
CA GLU A 250 -6.52 28.10 1.43
C GLU A 250 -5.17 27.42 1.18
N VAL A 251 -5.03 26.18 1.64
CA VAL A 251 -3.81 25.38 1.43
C VAL A 251 -4.09 24.33 0.38
N LYS A 252 -3.31 24.35 -0.70
CA LYS A 252 -3.37 23.33 -1.73
C LYS A 252 -2.43 22.19 -1.38
N GLN A 253 -2.97 21.01 -1.12
CA GLN A 253 -2.17 19.80 -0.93
C GLN A 253 -1.43 19.44 -2.23
N ILE A 254 -0.14 19.16 -2.11
CA ILE A 254 0.70 18.79 -3.24
C ILE A 254 0.85 17.28 -3.31
N LYS A 255 0.45 16.71 -4.46
CA LYS A 255 0.53 15.27 -4.69
C LYS A 255 1.98 14.81 -4.63
N ARG A 256 2.22 13.70 -3.92
CA ARG A 256 3.55 13.08 -3.72
C ARG A 256 4.54 13.95 -2.95
N ALA A 257 4.07 15.01 -2.31
CA ALA A 257 4.85 15.75 -1.33
C ALA A 257 4.39 15.28 0.06
N GLY A 258 5.09 14.29 0.61
CA GLY A 258 4.78 13.72 1.92
C GLY A 258 5.25 12.28 2.07
N ALA A 259 4.85 11.66 3.16
CA ALA A 259 5.01 10.23 3.36
C ALA A 259 3.92 9.64 4.24
N ALA A 260 3.74 8.33 4.12
CA ALA A 260 2.78 7.59 4.92
C ALA A 260 3.32 6.24 5.36
N LYS A 261 2.74 5.73 6.44
CA LYS A 261 3.11 4.47 7.09
C LYS A 261 1.88 3.81 7.69
N ILE A 262 1.86 2.48 7.70
CA ILE A 262 0.95 1.70 8.53
C ILE A 262 1.49 1.73 9.96
N LEU A 263 0.76 2.38 10.86
CA LEU A 263 1.18 2.61 12.23
C LEU A 263 1.01 1.34 13.08
N GLY A 264 -0.17 0.74 13.00
CA GLY A 264 -0.60 -0.35 13.85
C GLY A 264 -1.65 -1.22 13.16
N ILE A 265 -1.64 -2.52 13.47
CA ILE A 265 -2.69 -3.45 13.05
C ILE A 265 -3.10 -4.28 14.25
N VAL A 266 -4.40 -4.40 14.46
CA VAL A 266 -4.98 -5.17 15.57
C VAL A 266 -6.03 -6.12 15.02
N ALA A 267 -6.09 -7.33 15.58
CA ALA A 267 -7.06 -8.33 15.15
C ALA A 267 -8.46 -7.91 15.62
N GLY A 268 -9.47 -8.06 14.76
CA GLY A 268 -10.85 -7.84 15.15
C GLY A 268 -11.35 -8.97 16.04
N LYS A 269 -12.19 -8.63 17.02
CA LYS A 269 -13.00 -9.62 17.74
C LYS A 269 -14.34 -9.81 17.04
N ALA A 270 -14.88 -11.02 17.14
CA ALA A 270 -16.26 -11.24 16.76
C ALA A 270 -17.16 -10.51 17.77
N GLN A 271 -18.26 -9.93 17.30
CA GLN A 271 -19.28 -9.46 18.23
C GLN A 271 -19.98 -10.69 18.79
N ASP A 272 -19.92 -10.89 20.10
CA ASP A 272 -20.64 -11.97 20.77
C ASP A 272 -22.13 -11.78 20.50
N ALA A 273 -22.70 -12.63 19.64
CA ALA A 273 -24.11 -12.59 19.24
C ALA A 273 -25.08 -13.08 20.34
N ASP A 274 -24.61 -13.23 21.58
CA ASP A 274 -25.30 -13.96 22.65
C ASP A 274 -25.94 -13.07 23.75
N LEU A 275 -26.03 -11.74 23.56
CA LEU A 275 -26.67 -10.84 24.56
C LEU A 275 -27.98 -10.17 24.10
N ALA A 276 -28.59 -10.60 23.00
CA ALA A 276 -29.84 -10.01 22.49
C ALA A 276 -31.04 -10.99 22.45
N MET A 277 -31.10 -11.94 23.37
CA MET A 277 -32.25 -12.86 23.56
C MET A 277 -32.51 -13.11 25.05
N ASP A 278 -32.70 -12.06 25.84
CA ASP A 278 -33.50 -12.13 27.06
C ASP A 278 -34.17 -10.76 27.28
N ASP A 279 -35.27 -10.72 28.00
CA ASP A 279 -36.21 -9.61 28.21
C ASP A 279 -37.28 -9.41 27.11
N THR A 280 -38.23 -10.35 27.05
CA THR A 280 -39.67 -10.02 27.12
C THR A 280 -40.50 -11.29 27.42
N MET A 281 -40.33 -11.85 28.62
CA MET A 281 -41.43 -12.54 29.28
C MET A 281 -42.13 -11.54 30.21
N ASN A 282 -43.24 -10.96 29.75
CA ASN A 282 -44.20 -10.34 30.67
C ASN A 282 -45.33 -11.34 30.92
N ASP A 283 -45.28 -11.92 32.10
CA ASP A 283 -46.38 -12.63 32.75
C ASP A 283 -47.56 -11.66 32.93
N ASN A 284 -48.71 -12.02 32.37
CA ASN A 284 -49.98 -11.54 32.87
C ASN A 284 -51.02 -12.65 32.66
N THR A 285 -51.04 -13.54 33.62
CA THR A 285 -52.13 -14.45 33.89
C THR A 285 -53.34 -13.67 34.41
N GLN A 286 -54.44 -13.61 33.66
CA GLN A 286 -55.78 -13.47 34.24
C GLN A 286 -56.79 -14.35 33.49
N ASP A 287 -57.29 -15.33 34.24
CA ASP A 287 -58.38 -16.25 33.92
C ASP A 287 -59.71 -15.53 33.67
N VAL A 288 -60.39 -15.83 32.55
CA VAL A 288 -61.86 -15.75 32.45
C VAL A 288 -62.39 -16.92 31.59
N ALA A 289 -63.47 -17.53 32.09
CA ALA A 289 -64.10 -18.82 31.79
C ALA A 289 -64.57 -19.08 30.33
N PRO A 290 -64.91 -20.35 29.97
CA PRO A 290 -65.23 -20.76 28.60
C PRO A 290 -66.74 -20.70 28.31
N VAL A 291 -67.14 -20.19 27.14
CA VAL A 291 -68.52 -20.33 26.63
C VAL A 291 -68.54 -20.57 25.11
N ASP A 292 -68.99 -21.77 24.78
CA ASP A 292 -69.82 -22.27 23.68
C ASP A 292 -69.70 -21.81 22.21
N ILE A 293 -69.45 -22.86 21.42
CA ILE A 293 -69.75 -23.21 20.03
C ILE A 293 -70.98 -22.51 19.40
N CYS A 294 -70.84 -21.98 18.17
CA CYS A 294 -71.67 -22.30 16.99
C CYS A 294 -71.08 -21.77 15.67
N PRO A 295 -71.39 -22.39 14.51
CA PRO A 295 -70.61 -22.28 13.27
C PRO A 295 -71.14 -21.25 12.25
N ALA A 296 -70.31 -21.00 11.23
CA ALA A 296 -70.44 -20.03 10.13
C ALA A 296 -71.77 -20.06 9.33
N PRO A 297 -71.99 -19.01 8.53
CA PRO A 297 -72.33 -19.28 7.13
C PRO A 297 -71.54 -18.45 6.11
N VAL A 298 -71.45 -19.07 4.93
CA VAL A 298 -70.87 -18.63 3.66
C VAL A 298 -71.79 -17.63 2.96
N GLU A 299 -71.25 -16.58 2.33
CA GLU A 299 -71.85 -15.90 1.15
C GLU A 299 -70.77 -15.04 0.45
N THR A 300 -70.28 -15.49 -0.70
CA THR A 300 -70.62 -15.05 -2.08
C THR A 300 -70.07 -13.68 -2.51
N THR A 301 -69.15 -13.73 -3.48
CA THR A 301 -68.63 -12.61 -4.26
C THR A 301 -69.75 -11.94 -5.09
N PRO A 302 -69.65 -10.62 -5.34
CA PRO A 302 -69.69 -10.19 -6.73
C PRO A 302 -68.62 -9.15 -7.09
N GLN A 303 -68.16 -9.25 -8.35
CA GLN A 303 -67.31 -8.27 -9.03
C GLN A 303 -68.05 -6.93 -9.22
N ARG A 304 -67.34 -5.78 -9.17
CA ARG A 304 -67.05 -4.93 -10.36
C ARG A 304 -66.36 -3.58 -10.03
N THR A 305 -65.58 -3.14 -11.02
CA THR A 305 -65.30 -1.75 -11.48
C THR A 305 -64.37 -0.81 -10.71
N THR A 306 -63.16 -0.66 -11.29
CA THR A 306 -62.50 0.59 -11.73
C THR A 306 -62.58 1.84 -10.83
N THR A 307 -61.41 2.40 -10.46
CA THR A 307 -60.86 3.67 -11.01
C THR A 307 -59.46 3.93 -10.45
N SER A 308 -58.65 4.57 -11.30
CA SER A 308 -57.25 4.99 -11.15
C SER A 308 -56.84 5.63 -9.82
N GLN A 309 -55.59 5.38 -9.40
CA GLN A 309 -54.63 6.45 -9.06
C GLN A 309 -53.19 5.87 -8.99
N GLY A 310 -52.24 6.58 -9.60
CA GLY A 310 -50.88 6.11 -9.87
C GLY A 310 -49.95 6.07 -8.64
N PRO A 311 -48.81 5.36 -8.74
CA PRO A 311 -47.86 5.28 -7.63
C PRO A 311 -47.03 6.55 -7.51
N THR A 312 -47.10 7.16 -6.33
CA THR A 312 -46.28 8.28 -5.87
C THR A 312 -44.79 7.90 -5.91
N GLN A 313 -44.01 8.66 -6.68
CA GLN A 313 -42.55 8.56 -6.77
C GLN A 313 -41.89 8.84 -5.41
N ARG A 314 -41.14 7.88 -4.87
CA ARG A 314 -40.14 8.14 -3.82
C ARG A 314 -38.88 8.74 -4.46
N HIS A 315 -38.50 9.92 -3.98
CA HIS A 315 -37.33 10.67 -4.39
C HIS A 315 -36.02 9.88 -4.19
N LEU A 316 -35.39 9.49 -5.31
CA LEU A 316 -33.97 9.18 -5.40
C LEU A 316 -33.20 10.51 -5.46
N ARG A 317 -32.35 10.80 -4.46
CA ARG A 317 -31.39 11.90 -4.55
C ARG A 317 -30.32 11.56 -5.58
N ALA A 318 -30.32 12.30 -6.69
CA ALA A 318 -29.27 12.27 -7.70
C ALA A 318 -28.00 12.99 -7.20
N VAL A 319 -26.85 12.33 -7.33
CA VAL A 319 -25.52 12.92 -7.20
C VAL A 319 -25.11 13.44 -8.59
N PRO A 320 -24.70 14.71 -8.77
CA PRO A 320 -24.35 15.23 -10.08
C PRO A 320 -22.98 14.68 -10.56
N PRO A 321 -22.83 14.34 -11.85
CA PRO A 321 -21.55 13.91 -12.40
C PRO A 321 -20.63 15.12 -12.67
N LEU A 322 -19.40 15.07 -12.13
CA LEU A 322 -18.33 15.98 -12.53
C LEU A 322 -17.82 15.61 -13.92
N SER A 323 -17.95 16.55 -14.85
CA SER A 323 -17.48 16.46 -16.24
C SER A 323 -15.96 16.23 -16.30
N CYS A 324 -15.55 15.24 -17.09
CA CYS A 324 -14.17 14.99 -17.45
C CYS A 324 -13.97 15.44 -18.90
N ASP A 325 -13.54 16.68 -19.09
CA ASP A 325 -12.95 17.13 -20.36
C ASP A 325 -11.41 17.12 -20.22
N PRO A 326 -10.67 16.56 -21.19
CA PRO A 326 -9.21 16.57 -21.17
C PRO A 326 -8.68 17.90 -21.75
N GLU A 327 -8.07 18.74 -20.92
CA GLU A 327 -7.34 19.92 -21.41
C GLU A 327 -5.98 19.53 -22.06
N PRO A 328 -5.55 20.28 -23.09
CA PRO A 328 -4.44 19.91 -23.97
C PRO A 328 -3.06 20.14 -23.35
N ILE A 329 -2.11 19.30 -23.75
CA ILE A 329 -0.70 19.36 -23.37
C ILE A 329 -0.07 20.62 -23.98
N HIS A 330 0.30 21.59 -23.14
CA HIS A 330 1.18 22.68 -23.55
C HIS A 330 2.66 22.24 -23.54
N PRO A 331 3.45 22.60 -24.58
CA PRO A 331 4.86 22.24 -24.67
C PRO A 331 5.69 23.06 -23.67
N LEU A 332 6.64 22.38 -23.01
CA LEU A 332 7.65 23.00 -22.15
C LEU A 332 8.46 24.01 -22.96
N ARG A 333 8.43 25.28 -22.54
CA ARG A 333 9.24 26.37 -23.09
C ARG A 333 10.51 26.54 -22.24
N GLU A 334 11.57 26.95 -22.94
CA GLU A 334 12.99 26.96 -22.61
C GLU A 334 13.43 27.59 -21.28
N GLU A 335 14.51 27.01 -20.77
CA GLU A 335 15.65 27.59 -20.03
C GLU A 335 15.45 28.87 -19.21
N THR A 336 15.59 28.72 -17.89
CA THR A 336 16.19 29.76 -17.05
C THR A 336 17.34 29.15 -16.23
N ARG A 337 18.55 29.65 -16.51
CA ARG A 337 19.82 29.32 -15.88
C ARG A 337 19.76 29.48 -14.36
N ILE A 338 20.21 28.47 -13.62
CA ILE A 338 20.56 28.56 -12.19
C ILE A 338 22.06 28.92 -12.10
N PRO A 339 22.47 29.90 -11.28
CA PRO A 339 23.88 30.27 -11.12
C PRO A 339 24.67 29.21 -10.35
N ALA A 340 25.93 29.04 -10.74
CA ALA A 340 26.86 28.02 -10.27
C ALA A 340 27.16 28.12 -8.76
N VAL A 341 26.99 27.00 -8.05
CA VAL A 341 27.56 26.79 -6.71
C VAL A 341 28.97 26.23 -6.91
N ARG A 342 29.99 27.00 -6.51
CA ARG A 342 31.40 26.57 -6.46
C ARG A 342 31.56 25.41 -5.48
N SER A 343 31.82 24.20 -5.99
CA SER A 343 32.48 23.14 -5.24
C SER A 343 34.00 23.24 -5.48
N TYR A 344 34.77 23.38 -4.40
CA TYR A 344 36.22 23.27 -4.48
C TYR A 344 36.58 21.80 -4.73
N MET A 345 36.96 21.49 -5.96
CA MET A 345 37.53 20.20 -6.35
C MET A 345 39.05 20.39 -6.45
N TYR A 346 39.81 19.74 -5.58
CA TYR A 346 41.27 19.68 -5.70
C TYR A 346 41.61 18.85 -6.94
N HIS A 347 42.20 19.49 -7.95
CA HIS A 347 42.78 18.80 -9.09
C HIS A 347 44.14 18.21 -8.71
N TYR A 348 44.26 16.89 -8.70
CA TYR A 348 45.57 16.22 -8.76
C TYR A 348 45.82 15.77 -10.20
N THR A 349 46.82 16.37 -10.84
CA THR A 349 47.33 15.97 -12.16
C THR A 349 48.21 14.73 -12.00
N VAL A 350 47.68 13.56 -12.38
CA VAL A 350 48.48 12.33 -12.50
C VAL A 350 49.29 12.42 -13.80
N THR A 351 50.60 12.54 -13.66
CA THR A 351 51.55 12.51 -14.78
C THR A 351 52.11 11.08 -14.94
N GLY A 352 51.92 10.50 -16.13
CA GLY A 352 52.64 9.30 -16.58
C GLY A 352 51.94 7.96 -16.33
N VAL A 353 51.30 7.41 -17.36
CA VAL A 353 50.96 5.97 -17.43
C VAL A 353 51.73 5.39 -18.62
N THR A 354 52.67 4.48 -18.35
CA THR A 354 53.25 3.62 -19.38
C THR A 354 52.59 2.26 -19.28
N SER A 355 52.01 1.78 -20.38
CA SER A 355 51.43 0.43 -20.48
C SER A 355 52.30 -0.42 -21.40
N THR A 356 52.69 -1.62 -20.96
CA THR A 356 53.23 -2.65 -21.86
C THR A 356 52.27 -3.84 -21.85
N LYS A 357 51.81 -4.25 -23.03
CA LYS A 357 50.90 -5.39 -23.19
C LYS A 357 51.67 -6.70 -23.05
N LEU A 358 51.28 -7.52 -22.10
CA LEU A 358 51.51 -8.97 -22.12
C LEU A 358 50.16 -9.67 -21.90
N ASN A 359 49.91 -10.71 -22.70
CA ASN A 359 48.65 -11.45 -22.70
C ASN A 359 48.41 -12.11 -21.34
N ALA A 360 47.18 -11.96 -20.85
CA ALA A 360 46.64 -12.39 -19.54
C ALA A 360 46.82 -11.38 -18.38
N GLY A 361 45.76 -10.60 -18.15
CA GLY A 361 45.56 -9.80 -16.93
C GLY A 361 46.18 -8.41 -16.96
N ILE A 362 45.35 -7.36 -16.79
CA ILE A 362 45.86 -6.00 -16.55
C ILE A 362 46.15 -5.89 -15.05
N THR A 363 47.42 -5.84 -14.67
CA THR A 363 47.85 -5.54 -13.30
C THR A 363 48.26 -4.08 -13.22
N TYR A 364 47.61 -3.30 -12.37
CA TYR A 364 48.01 -1.93 -12.07
C TYR A 364 48.91 -1.93 -10.83
N TRP A 365 50.06 -1.27 -10.92
CA TRP A 365 50.91 -0.96 -9.76
C TRP A 365 50.66 0.48 -9.34
N TYR A 366 50.40 0.69 -8.06
CA TYR A 366 50.32 2.02 -7.46
C TYR A 366 51.47 2.15 -6.46
N THR A 367 52.21 3.25 -6.52
CA THR A 367 53.17 3.62 -5.46
C THR A 367 52.49 4.68 -4.61
N ILE A 368 52.28 4.41 -3.32
CA ILE A 368 51.70 5.37 -2.37
C ILE A 368 52.87 6.16 -1.75
N PRO A 369 52.84 7.50 -1.74
CA PRO A 369 53.81 8.31 -0.99
C PRO A 369 53.64 8.07 0.52
N SER A 370 54.75 8.00 1.26
CA SER A 370 54.86 7.57 2.67
C SER A 370 54.16 8.43 3.73
N ASP A 371 53.38 9.44 3.35
CA ASP A 371 53.02 10.55 4.25
C ASP A 371 51.50 10.68 4.44
N VAL A 372 50.82 9.59 4.82
CA VAL A 372 49.43 9.65 5.30
C VAL A 372 49.24 8.67 6.45
N GLY A 373 49.00 9.21 7.65
CA GLY A 373 48.91 8.49 8.91
C GLY A 373 47.71 7.54 9.05
N ASP A 374 47.86 6.63 10.01
CA ASP A 374 47.01 5.49 10.31
C ASP A 374 45.53 5.83 10.54
N TYR A 375 44.67 5.41 9.61
CA TYR A 375 43.26 5.14 9.87
C TYR A 375 42.84 3.82 9.17
N PRO A 376 42.16 2.89 9.85
CA PRO A 376 41.85 1.59 9.29
C PRO A 376 40.66 1.66 8.31
N LEU A 377 40.92 1.42 7.02
CA LEU A 377 39.89 1.19 6.01
C LEU A 377 39.60 -0.32 5.90
N TYR A 378 38.38 -0.70 6.25
CA TYR A 378 37.85 -2.06 6.06
C TYR A 378 37.67 -2.36 4.56
N SER A 379 38.44 -3.33 4.04
CA SER A 379 38.26 -3.86 2.69
C SER A 379 37.21 -4.98 2.67
N VAL A 380 36.11 -4.80 1.94
CA VAL A 380 35.14 -5.85 1.65
C VAL A 380 35.63 -6.65 0.45
N ASN A 381 36.06 -7.88 0.70
CA ASN A 381 36.59 -8.81 -0.28
C ASN A 381 35.43 -9.53 -0.98
N MET A 382 35.12 -9.18 -2.23
CA MET A 382 34.25 -9.98 -3.10
C MET A 382 35.13 -10.74 -4.08
N GLU A 383 35.33 -12.04 -3.84
CA GLU A 383 35.35 -13.06 -4.89
C GLU A 383 35.53 -14.47 -4.27
N LYS A 384 34.43 -15.24 -4.25
CA LYS A 384 34.46 -16.70 -4.26
C LYS A 384 33.90 -17.14 -5.61
N VAL A 385 34.75 -17.62 -6.51
CA VAL A 385 34.32 -18.49 -7.62
C VAL A 385 35.12 -19.78 -7.53
N LEU A 386 34.36 -20.87 -7.40
CA LEU A 386 34.76 -22.26 -7.44
C LEU A 386 35.69 -22.56 -8.63
N VAL A 387 36.82 -23.22 -8.38
CA VAL A 387 37.43 -24.14 -9.35
C VAL A 387 37.79 -25.43 -8.59
N MET A 388 37.26 -26.55 -9.08
CA MET A 388 37.45 -27.92 -8.59
C MET A 388 38.84 -28.48 -8.98
N PRO A 389 39.33 -29.55 -8.33
CA PRO A 389 40.76 -29.84 -8.21
C PRO A 389 41.29 -30.68 -9.37
N GLY A 390 42.52 -30.36 -9.80
CA GLY A 390 43.34 -31.20 -10.68
C GLY A 390 44.72 -31.38 -10.07
N THR A 391 44.97 -32.59 -9.58
CA THR A 391 46.27 -33.12 -9.15
C THR A 391 47.24 -33.28 -10.32
N MET A 392 48.49 -32.80 -10.19
CA MET A 392 49.75 -33.58 -10.31
C MET A 392 51.02 -32.71 -10.39
N THR A 393 51.84 -32.84 -9.34
CA THR A 393 53.30 -33.09 -9.28
C THR A 393 54.37 -32.31 -10.07
N SER A 394 55.46 -32.07 -9.31
CA SER A 394 56.88 -31.81 -9.62
C SER A 394 57.23 -30.38 -10.07
N VAL A 395 58.24 -29.69 -9.52
CA VAL A 395 59.43 -30.06 -8.72
C VAL A 395 59.56 -29.13 -7.52
#